data_AF-A0A7S3LG43-F1
#
_entry.id   AF-A0A7S3LG43-F1
#
_cell.length_a   1.000
_cell.length_b   1.000
_cell.length_c   1.000
_cell.angle_alpha   90.00
_cell.angle_beta   90.00
_cell.angle_gamma   90.00
#
_symmetry.space_group_name_H-M   'P 1'
#
loop_
_entity.id
_entity.type
_entity.pdbx_description
1 polymer ?
#
loop_
_entity_poly.entity_id
_entity_poly.type
_entity_poly.pdbx_seq_one_letter_code
_entity_poly.pdbx_strand_id
1 'polypeptide(L)'
;MSKSGVFSLGLSLSLSMAAREAPQAIAKEATNSQCRVYFAPSTIPGAGFGMFAGVDFDPGQTVTPGDLVVPYLDMPWHNGVFEDDELGFLWNEYSWDVAGFKWMDQEGFHISGASFGIGAVPNCWLPLVNVADTATDYDMVGLHRSRDPGAGAFTPYHNRRGYATTEIPAGMELFVDYGYSYFETRTSSYGPVPHEDDYELGDNLMEAFYNLTKEMGWSKRHLECKEGQVCEDDVIDETTQTYRTSLYDLMLSFKDTFFSPVLATLPQDISAMEFVADHGVKYSEYQRSIKSIDWLEEHGTCMDNLRPGQSSIKQAGRGAFAHRDIPKDTAIAPIPLIHADRNIFGMYQAVEDSHPDNLSEHQPNHQQNPIHQQLLLNYCFGHRHTQLLLCPYGVSTALINHSKENANAKIQWSEKSMRRPEWLTQHPSEWIHEMTAGLAFDLVATRDIRSGEEVLIDYGDEWEQAWQAHVEQWEPPANAKKYLSAYILERIERLHTTSEGSYSSETKDIFCRDEYRIFAGLEKAEYHLHSCRIAERFQDPKTGEYHYVAEITERIEYVDVAGQDDSCQEVFREVLFDVPRDCFFIEDAFYSRDHAQPWSFRHDMR
;
A
#
# COMPACT_ATOMS: atom_id res chain seq x y z
N MET A 1 -58.29 -2.14 -10.25
CA MET A 1 -59.41 -1.24 -9.86
C MET A 1 -58.84 -0.13 -8.97
N SER A 2 -59.16 1.14 -9.30
CA SER A 2 -58.92 2.38 -8.52
C SER A 2 -57.47 2.75 -8.17
N LYS A 3 -56.72 3.50 -9.00
CA LYS A 3 -56.67 4.98 -9.10
C LYS A 3 -56.43 5.73 -7.78
N SER A 4 -55.24 6.31 -7.65
CA SER A 4 -55.02 7.67 -7.13
C SER A 4 -53.69 8.19 -7.70
N GLY A 5 -53.78 9.22 -8.53
CA GLY A 5 -52.63 9.95 -9.05
C GLY A 5 -52.48 11.25 -8.31
N VAL A 6 -51.23 11.71 -8.15
CA VAL A 6 -50.90 13.12 -7.99
C VAL A 6 -49.63 13.38 -8.80
N PHE A 7 -49.75 14.37 -9.69
CA PHE A 7 -48.70 14.97 -10.49
C PHE A 7 -47.58 15.52 -9.60
N SER A 8 -46.33 15.24 -9.97
CA SER A 8 -45.20 16.10 -9.61
C SER A 8 -44.42 16.41 -10.89
N LEU A 9 -44.37 17.70 -11.24
CA LEU A 9 -43.48 18.24 -12.28
C LEU A 9 -42.04 18.09 -11.79
N GLY A 10 -41.28 17.16 -12.37
CA GLY A 10 -39.82 17.15 -12.29
C GLY A 10 -39.23 17.99 -13.42
N LEU A 11 -38.91 19.25 -13.15
CA LEU A 11 -37.91 19.99 -13.93
C LEU A 11 -36.57 19.29 -13.68
N SER A 12 -36.04 18.56 -14.67
CA SER A 12 -34.64 18.13 -14.66
C SER A 12 -33.76 19.34 -15.01
N LEU A 13 -33.35 20.09 -13.99
CA LEU A 13 -32.17 20.93 -14.13
C LEU A 13 -30.95 20.02 -14.22
N SER A 14 -30.41 19.91 -15.43
CA SER A 14 -29.06 19.45 -15.70
C SER A 14 -28.06 20.38 -14.99
N LEU A 15 -27.70 20.06 -13.76
CA LEU A 15 -26.48 20.59 -13.17
C LEU A 15 -25.29 19.86 -13.81
N SER A 16 -24.77 20.47 -14.87
CA SER A 16 -23.36 20.38 -15.21
C SER A 16 -22.54 20.74 -13.97
N MET A 17 -22.05 19.73 -13.25
CA MET A 17 -20.91 19.91 -12.35
C MET A 17 -19.66 19.91 -13.22
N ALA A 18 -19.39 21.05 -13.84
CA ALA A 18 -18.03 21.39 -14.21
C ALA A 18 -17.17 21.25 -12.95
N ALA A 19 -16.23 20.31 -12.98
CA ALA A 19 -15.16 20.22 -12.00
C ALA A 19 -14.46 21.58 -11.97
N ARG A 20 -14.79 22.40 -10.98
CA ARG A 20 -13.99 23.57 -10.66
C ARG A 20 -12.67 23.02 -10.14
N GLU A 21 -11.63 23.11 -10.97
CA GLU A 21 -10.26 23.06 -10.51
C GLU A 21 -10.15 23.93 -9.25
N ALA A 22 -9.92 23.27 -8.11
CA ALA A 22 -9.53 23.98 -6.91
C ALA A 22 -8.28 24.80 -7.28
N PRO A 23 -8.24 26.11 -7.01
CA PRO A 23 -7.03 26.87 -7.24
C PRO A 23 -5.93 26.21 -6.42
N GLN A 24 -4.85 25.81 -7.08
CA GLN A 24 -3.57 25.52 -6.43
C GLN A 24 -3.11 26.79 -5.73
N ALA A 25 -3.66 27.05 -4.56
CA ALA A 25 -3.04 27.92 -3.59
C ALA A 25 -1.78 27.18 -3.17
N ILE A 26 -0.64 27.63 -3.69
CA ILE A 26 0.66 27.39 -3.07
C ILE A 26 0.52 27.97 -1.67
N ALA A 27 0.11 27.12 -0.73
CA ALA A 27 0.22 27.43 0.68
C ALA A 27 1.70 27.73 0.87
N LYS A 28 2.02 28.94 1.34
CA LYS A 28 3.29 29.18 2.02
C LYS A 28 3.31 28.19 3.18
N GLU A 29 3.87 27.01 2.97
CA GLU A 29 4.17 26.08 4.04
C GLU A 29 5.00 26.86 5.06
N ALA A 30 4.41 27.09 6.22
CA ALA A 30 5.14 27.60 7.35
C ALA A 30 6.30 26.64 7.57
N THR A 31 7.51 27.20 7.69
CA THR A 31 8.73 26.50 8.10
C THR A 31 8.52 26.00 9.54
N ASN A 32 7.71 24.96 9.71
CA ASN A 32 7.43 24.41 11.01
C ASN A 32 8.60 23.47 11.34
N SER A 33 9.48 23.91 12.23
CA SER A 33 10.64 23.11 12.66
C SER A 33 10.24 21.88 13.45
N GLN A 34 9.00 21.80 13.94
CA GLN A 34 8.48 20.71 14.76
C GLN A 34 8.17 19.46 13.92
N CYS A 35 8.68 18.30 14.34
CA CYS A 35 8.38 17.03 13.72
C CYS A 35 6.89 16.70 13.88
N ARG A 36 6.20 16.35 12.79
CA ARG A 36 4.76 16.07 12.83
C ARG A 36 4.45 14.59 12.96
N VAL A 37 5.39 13.72 12.63
CA VAL A 37 5.24 12.27 12.71
C VAL A 37 6.53 11.63 13.20
N TYR A 38 6.43 10.82 14.25
CA TYR A 38 7.54 10.10 14.86
C TYR A 38 7.44 8.60 14.59
N PHE A 39 8.60 7.95 14.41
CA PHE A 39 8.75 6.50 14.49
C PHE A 39 9.26 6.13 15.88
N ALA A 40 8.51 5.36 16.65
CA ALA A 40 8.87 4.99 18.00
C ALA A 40 8.33 3.59 18.37
N PRO A 41 8.79 2.96 19.46
CA PRO A 41 8.21 1.71 19.93
C PRO A 41 6.69 1.81 20.07
N SER A 42 5.97 0.85 19.49
CA SER A 42 4.50 0.81 19.50
C SER A 42 3.97 0.61 20.91
N THR A 43 2.77 1.11 21.14
CA THR A 43 2.04 0.90 22.39
C THR A 43 1.40 -0.48 22.47
N ILE A 44 1.25 -1.16 21.32
CA ILE A 44 0.83 -2.56 21.24
C ILE A 44 2.00 -3.47 21.63
N PRO A 45 1.88 -4.27 22.71
CA PRO A 45 2.94 -5.18 23.11
C PRO A 45 3.33 -6.16 21.99
N GLY A 46 4.62 -6.19 21.64
CA GLY A 46 5.15 -7.13 20.64
C GLY A 46 5.00 -6.71 19.18
N ALA A 47 4.25 -5.63 18.88
CA ALA A 47 4.09 -5.09 17.52
C ALA A 47 5.37 -4.45 16.97
N GLY A 48 6.34 -4.13 17.84
CA GLY A 48 7.61 -3.52 17.44
C GLY A 48 7.53 -2.01 17.46
N PHE A 49 7.62 -1.37 16.30
CA PHE A 49 7.56 0.08 16.17
C PHE A 49 6.25 0.52 15.50
N GLY A 50 5.84 1.75 15.75
CA GLY A 50 4.66 2.37 15.15
C GLY A 50 4.91 3.84 14.82
N MET A 51 3.89 4.48 14.25
CA MET A 51 3.93 5.90 13.92
C MET A 51 3.15 6.70 14.97
N PHE A 52 3.64 7.86 15.36
CA PHE A 52 3.00 8.71 16.36
C PHE A 52 2.84 10.13 15.84
N ALA A 53 1.70 10.76 16.15
CA ALA A 53 1.46 12.16 15.89
C ALA A 53 2.40 13.03 16.74
N GLY A 54 3.15 13.92 16.11
CA GLY A 54 3.99 14.93 16.80
C GLY A 54 3.27 16.28 17.00
N VAL A 55 2.08 16.42 16.42
CA VAL A 55 1.19 17.58 16.46
C VAL A 55 -0.25 17.08 16.45
N ASP A 56 -1.20 17.96 16.76
CA ASP A 56 -2.62 17.65 16.58
C ASP A 56 -2.97 17.60 15.07
N PHE A 57 -3.83 16.66 14.68
CA PHE A 57 -4.41 16.59 13.34
C PHE A 57 -5.94 16.64 13.40
N ASP A 58 -6.52 17.54 12.60
CA ASP A 58 -7.96 17.56 12.37
C ASP A 58 -8.37 16.49 11.34
N PRO A 59 -9.62 15.99 11.38
CA PRO A 59 -10.15 15.10 10.34
C PRO A 59 -9.94 15.65 8.93
N GLY A 60 -9.44 14.80 8.04
CA GLY A 60 -9.12 15.12 6.65
C GLY A 60 -7.74 15.74 6.42
N GLN A 61 -6.99 16.08 7.48
CA GLN A 61 -5.62 16.58 7.33
C GLN A 61 -4.67 15.46 6.90
N THR A 62 -3.73 15.79 6.01
CA THR A 62 -2.66 14.88 5.62
C THR A 62 -1.68 14.67 6.78
N VAL A 63 -1.52 13.40 7.15
CA VAL A 63 -0.66 12.93 8.24
C VAL A 63 0.73 12.58 7.69
N THR A 64 0.79 11.80 6.61
CA THR A 64 2.04 11.40 5.96
C THR A 64 2.12 11.96 4.53
N PRO A 65 3.32 12.33 4.05
CA PRO A 65 3.51 12.67 2.64
C PRO A 65 3.21 11.48 1.74
N GLY A 66 3.06 11.73 0.44
CA GLY A 66 2.77 10.67 -0.53
C GLY A 66 3.97 9.73 -0.73
N ASP A 67 3.72 8.43 -0.67
CA ASP A 67 4.75 7.39 -0.83
C ASP A 67 4.59 6.55 -2.10
N LEU A 68 5.58 5.71 -2.36
CA LEU A 68 5.60 4.77 -3.47
C LEU A 68 4.84 3.48 -3.13
N VAL A 69 4.37 2.81 -4.18
CA VAL A 69 3.99 1.40 -4.12
C VAL A 69 4.70 0.71 -5.28
N VAL A 70 5.32 -0.43 -5.03
CA VAL A 70 6.06 -1.18 -6.06
C VAL A 70 5.35 -2.50 -6.31
N PRO A 71 4.86 -2.76 -7.53
CA PRO A 71 4.27 -4.05 -7.83
C PRO A 71 5.37 -5.12 -7.84
N TYR A 72 5.05 -6.28 -7.28
CA TYR A 72 5.75 -7.52 -7.59
C TYR A 72 4.78 -8.50 -8.24
N LEU A 73 5.28 -9.20 -9.24
CA LEU A 73 4.47 -9.95 -10.20
C LEU A 73 4.74 -11.44 -10.03
N ASP A 74 3.68 -12.21 -9.86
CA ASP A 74 3.67 -13.67 -9.95
C ASP A 74 4.74 -14.34 -9.09
N MET A 75 4.96 -13.79 -7.90
CA MET A 75 6.01 -14.21 -6.98
C MET A 75 5.94 -15.70 -6.63
N PRO A 76 4.79 -16.29 -6.27
CA PRO A 76 4.71 -17.73 -6.01
C PRO A 76 5.12 -18.53 -7.27
N TRP A 77 4.54 -18.18 -8.41
CA TRP A 77 4.78 -18.87 -9.68
C TRP A 77 6.26 -18.85 -10.05
N HIS A 78 6.91 -17.68 -10.01
CA HIS A 78 8.33 -17.55 -10.30
C HIS A 78 9.24 -18.31 -9.34
N ASN A 79 8.74 -18.69 -8.17
CA ASN A 79 9.47 -19.47 -7.16
C ASN A 79 9.03 -20.93 -7.09
N GLY A 80 8.21 -21.40 -8.04
CA GLY A 80 7.78 -22.81 -8.12
C GLY A 80 6.76 -23.20 -7.06
N VAL A 81 6.04 -22.22 -6.54
CA VAL A 81 5.02 -22.35 -5.50
C VAL A 81 3.66 -21.96 -6.09
N PHE A 82 2.59 -22.69 -5.75
CA PHE A 82 1.24 -22.43 -6.28
C PHE A 82 0.29 -21.81 -5.27
N GLU A 83 0.67 -21.74 -3.99
CA GLU A 83 -0.07 -21.06 -2.92
C GLU A 83 0.82 -19.98 -2.28
N ASP A 84 0.31 -18.74 -2.14
CA ASP A 84 1.07 -17.60 -1.62
C ASP A 84 1.70 -17.86 -0.24
N ASP A 85 0.99 -18.62 0.60
CA ASP A 85 1.36 -18.92 1.99
C ASP A 85 2.58 -19.85 2.10
N GLU A 86 2.91 -20.59 1.03
CA GLU A 86 4.04 -21.53 1.01
C GLU A 86 5.37 -20.86 0.65
N LEU A 87 5.36 -19.65 0.07
CA LEU A 87 6.58 -18.97 -0.39
C LEU A 87 7.45 -18.43 0.77
N GLY A 88 6.83 -18.07 1.90
CA GLY A 88 7.55 -17.49 3.05
C GLY A 88 8.25 -16.17 2.73
N PHE A 89 7.55 -15.22 2.10
CA PHE A 89 8.08 -13.91 1.72
C PHE A 89 7.64 -12.82 2.69
N LEU A 90 8.56 -12.26 3.48
CA LEU A 90 8.24 -11.26 4.52
C LEU A 90 7.49 -10.03 3.99
N TRP A 91 7.73 -9.62 2.74
CA TRP A 91 6.98 -8.52 2.13
C TRP A 91 5.47 -8.75 2.06
N ASN A 92 4.99 -10.00 2.13
CA ASN A 92 3.56 -10.30 2.19
C ASN A 92 2.88 -9.73 3.45
N GLU A 93 3.64 -9.47 4.52
CA GLU A 93 3.16 -8.79 5.74
C GLU A 93 3.13 -7.25 5.60
N TYR A 94 3.64 -6.71 4.48
CA TYR A 94 3.75 -5.27 4.19
C TYR A 94 3.19 -4.90 2.80
N SER A 95 2.45 -5.82 2.20
CA SER A 95 1.86 -5.69 0.87
C SER A 95 0.35 -5.58 0.93
N TRP A 96 -0.24 -5.03 -0.12
CA TRP A 96 -1.70 -4.88 -0.23
C TRP A 96 -2.22 -5.40 -1.55
N ASP A 97 -3.50 -5.75 -1.53
CA ASP A 97 -4.25 -6.15 -2.71
C ASP A 97 -4.31 -5.04 -3.75
N VAL A 98 -4.24 -5.42 -5.02
CA VAL A 98 -4.21 -4.49 -6.15
C VAL A 98 -5.50 -3.70 -6.36
N ALA A 99 -6.63 -4.12 -5.77
CA ALA A 99 -7.87 -3.35 -5.80
C ALA A 99 -7.70 -1.95 -5.15
N GLY A 100 -6.71 -1.78 -4.27
CA GLY A 100 -6.33 -0.49 -3.69
C GLY A 100 -5.50 0.41 -4.61
N PHE A 101 -4.98 -0.10 -5.72
CA PHE A 101 -4.01 0.58 -6.59
C PHE A 101 -4.48 0.65 -8.03
N LYS A 102 -4.89 1.85 -8.45
CA LYS A 102 -5.43 2.08 -9.78
C LYS A 102 -4.46 1.62 -10.87
N TRP A 103 -4.92 0.75 -11.78
CA TRP A 103 -4.18 0.16 -12.89
C TRP A 103 -3.15 -0.92 -12.52
N MET A 104 -2.97 -1.27 -11.24
CA MET A 104 -1.98 -2.29 -10.84
C MET A 104 -2.40 -3.71 -11.18
N ASP A 105 -3.69 -3.96 -11.25
CA ASP A 105 -4.34 -5.19 -11.72
C ASP A 105 -3.98 -5.60 -13.15
N GLN A 106 -3.34 -4.72 -13.93
CA GLN A 106 -2.93 -4.97 -15.32
C GLN A 106 -1.44 -5.32 -15.49
N GLU A 107 -0.68 -5.45 -14.40
CA GLU A 107 0.77 -5.68 -14.48
C GLU A 107 1.15 -7.16 -14.70
N GLY A 108 0.33 -8.10 -14.26
CA GLY A 108 0.59 -9.56 -14.25
C GLY A 108 -0.67 -10.36 -13.89
N PHE A 109 -0.55 -11.65 -13.54
CA PHE A 109 -1.72 -12.46 -13.15
C PHE A 109 -1.97 -12.41 -11.64
N HIS A 110 -0.91 -12.63 -10.85
CA HIS A 110 -0.91 -12.54 -9.39
C HIS A 110 -0.03 -11.39 -8.98
N ILE A 111 -0.63 -10.33 -8.44
CA ILE A 111 0.07 -9.08 -8.20
C ILE A 111 -0.20 -8.66 -6.78
N SER A 112 0.82 -8.11 -6.13
CA SER A 112 0.62 -7.35 -4.89
C SER A 112 1.48 -6.10 -4.91
N GLY A 113 1.02 -5.07 -4.20
CA GLY A 113 1.75 -3.82 -4.07
C GLY A 113 2.57 -3.79 -2.79
N ALA A 114 3.90 -3.89 -2.91
CA ALA A 114 4.82 -3.58 -1.82
C ALA A 114 4.68 -2.10 -1.48
N SER A 115 4.08 -1.80 -0.33
CA SER A 115 3.83 -0.42 0.08
C SER A 115 4.92 0.09 1.00
N PHE A 116 5.18 1.39 0.90
CA PHE A 116 6.11 2.10 1.76
C PHE A 116 5.35 3.08 2.66
N GLY A 117 6.00 3.57 3.72
CA GLY A 117 5.45 4.60 4.59
C GLY A 117 4.12 4.20 5.21
N ILE A 118 3.04 4.93 4.90
CA ILE A 118 1.72 4.71 5.52
C ILE A 118 1.16 3.30 5.32
N GLY A 119 1.51 2.62 4.23
CA GLY A 119 1.04 1.26 4.00
C GLY A 119 1.87 0.18 4.67
N ALA A 120 2.94 0.50 5.41
CA ALA A 120 3.83 -0.54 5.97
C ALA A 120 4.34 -0.24 7.39
N VAL A 121 4.31 1.02 7.83
CA VAL A 121 4.85 1.45 9.13
C VAL A 121 3.83 1.52 10.27
N PRO A 122 2.60 2.05 10.10
CA PRO A 122 1.65 2.13 11.20
C PRO A 122 1.12 0.74 11.54
N ASN A 123 0.77 0.51 12.80
CA ASN A 123 0.15 -0.73 13.24
C ASN A 123 -1.37 -0.69 13.03
N CYS A 124 -2.03 -1.82 13.25
CA CYS A 124 -3.49 -1.90 13.29
C CYS A 124 -3.98 -2.20 14.70
N TRP A 125 -4.87 -1.34 15.19
CA TRP A 125 -5.68 -1.56 16.37
C TRP A 125 -7.11 -1.13 16.03
N LEU A 126 -7.96 -2.09 15.67
CA LEU A 126 -9.25 -1.83 15.02
C LEU A 126 -10.12 -0.77 15.74
N PRO A 127 -10.28 -0.79 17.07
CA PRO A 127 -11.04 0.25 17.78
C PRO A 127 -10.47 1.67 17.73
N LEU A 128 -9.17 1.80 17.46
CA LEU A 128 -8.43 3.06 17.52
C LEU A 128 -7.92 3.49 16.14
N VAL A 129 -8.38 2.85 15.07
CA VAL A 129 -8.09 3.29 13.69
C VAL A 129 -8.46 4.77 13.56
N ASN A 130 -7.45 5.57 13.27
CA ASN A 130 -7.53 7.03 13.22
C ASN A 130 -6.92 7.61 11.94
N VAL A 131 -6.31 6.77 11.10
CA VAL A 131 -5.75 7.14 9.80
C VAL A 131 -6.33 6.24 8.71
N ALA A 132 -6.69 6.85 7.60
CA ALA A 132 -6.97 6.17 6.33
C ALA A 132 -5.99 6.67 5.27
N ASP A 133 -5.94 6.01 4.13
CA ASP A 133 -5.01 6.34 3.06
C ASP A 133 -5.69 6.56 1.71
N THR A 134 -4.96 7.20 0.80
CA THR A 134 -5.42 7.48 -0.56
C THR A 134 -4.98 6.36 -1.49
N ALA A 135 -5.75 6.14 -2.56
CA ALA A 135 -5.25 5.40 -3.71
C ALA A 135 -3.97 6.04 -4.28
N THR A 136 -3.20 5.26 -5.05
CA THR A 136 -2.02 5.75 -5.76
C THR A 136 -2.40 6.57 -7.00
N ASP A 137 -1.56 7.56 -7.28
CA ASP A 137 -1.46 8.17 -8.59
C ASP A 137 -0.56 7.30 -9.49
N TYR A 138 -0.70 7.51 -10.81
CA TYR A 138 0.06 6.78 -11.83
C TYR A 138 0.64 7.75 -12.86
N ASP A 139 1.97 7.77 -13.02
CA ASP A 139 2.68 8.35 -14.17
C ASP A 139 4.17 7.95 -14.24
N MET A 140 4.80 8.17 -15.40
CA MET A 140 6.22 7.89 -15.67
C MET A 140 7.13 9.14 -15.64
N VAL A 141 6.71 10.23 -14.98
CA VAL A 141 7.36 11.57 -15.01
C VAL A 141 7.75 12.09 -16.41
N GLY A 142 7.04 11.64 -17.45
CA GLY A 142 7.33 11.99 -18.83
C GLY A 142 8.46 11.20 -19.51
N LEU A 143 9.02 10.18 -18.86
CA LEU A 143 9.92 9.24 -19.52
C LEU A 143 9.14 8.37 -20.53
N HIS A 144 9.81 8.02 -21.62
CA HIS A 144 9.25 7.23 -22.69
C HIS A 144 10.24 6.17 -23.16
N ARG A 145 9.82 4.90 -23.20
CA ARG A 145 10.61 3.76 -23.71
C ARG A 145 11.25 3.95 -25.10
N SER A 146 10.87 4.95 -25.89
CA SER A 146 11.46 5.20 -27.21
C SER A 146 12.72 6.06 -27.19
N ARG A 147 13.02 6.71 -26.05
CA ARG A 147 14.09 7.71 -25.94
C ARG A 147 14.80 7.71 -24.59
N ASP A 148 14.18 7.14 -23.56
CA ASP A 148 14.59 7.29 -22.17
C ASP A 148 15.03 5.94 -21.58
N PRO A 149 16.33 5.72 -21.33
CA PRO A 149 16.83 4.46 -20.75
C PRO A 149 16.36 4.21 -19.31
N GLY A 150 15.87 5.24 -18.60
CA GLY A 150 15.27 5.09 -17.28
C GLY A 150 13.80 4.64 -17.31
N ALA A 151 13.19 4.50 -18.48
CA ALA A 151 11.85 3.94 -18.60
C ALA A 151 11.81 2.53 -17.97
N GLY A 152 10.90 2.32 -17.01
CA GLY A 152 10.75 1.03 -16.30
C GLY A 152 11.78 0.77 -15.20
N ALA A 153 12.67 1.70 -14.89
CA ALA A 153 13.66 1.57 -13.82
C ALA A 153 13.11 1.94 -12.42
N PHE A 154 11.92 2.53 -12.35
CA PHE A 154 11.23 2.90 -11.12
C PHE A 154 9.72 2.66 -11.28
N THR A 155 9.01 2.63 -10.15
CA THR A 155 7.55 2.40 -10.12
C THR A 155 6.77 3.62 -10.64
N PRO A 156 5.74 3.43 -11.49
CA PRO A 156 4.82 4.50 -11.85
C PRO A 156 3.81 4.82 -10.75
N TYR A 157 3.66 3.97 -9.73
CA TYR A 157 2.67 4.13 -8.67
C TYR A 157 3.23 4.95 -7.52
N HIS A 158 2.62 6.10 -7.26
CA HIS A 158 3.12 7.04 -6.29
C HIS A 158 1.98 7.74 -5.55
N ASN A 159 2.35 8.57 -4.58
CA ASN A 159 1.44 9.47 -3.89
C ASN A 159 0.36 8.78 -3.04
N ARG A 160 0.63 7.57 -2.50
CA ARG A 160 -0.19 6.97 -1.43
C ARG A 160 0.02 7.77 -0.15
N ARG A 161 -0.97 8.55 0.29
CA ARG A 161 -0.91 9.45 1.46
C ARG A 161 -1.77 8.94 2.59
N GLY A 162 -1.37 9.18 3.83
CA GLY A 162 -2.22 9.02 5.01
C GLY A 162 -2.94 10.31 5.37
N TYR A 163 -4.20 10.22 5.79
CA TYR A 163 -4.99 11.33 6.32
C TYR A 163 -5.76 10.91 7.57
N ALA A 164 -5.94 11.87 8.49
CA ALA A 164 -6.66 11.64 9.72
C ALA A 164 -8.15 11.42 9.43
N THR A 165 -8.76 10.37 9.98
CA THR A 165 -10.21 10.13 9.88
C THR A 165 -10.98 10.73 11.06
N THR A 166 -10.27 10.97 12.16
CA THR A 166 -10.76 11.56 13.40
C THR A 166 -9.82 12.68 13.85
N GLU A 167 -10.12 13.32 14.97
CA GLU A 167 -9.16 14.20 15.64
C GLU A 167 -8.07 13.34 16.29
N ILE A 168 -6.81 13.64 16.00
CA ILE A 168 -5.64 12.92 16.52
C ILE A 168 -4.83 13.89 17.37
N PRO A 169 -4.83 13.78 18.70
CA PRO A 169 -4.01 14.63 19.54
C PRO A 169 -2.52 14.30 19.38
N ALA A 170 -1.68 15.31 19.58
CA ALA A 170 -0.24 15.15 19.64
C ALA A 170 0.13 14.07 20.68
N GLY A 171 1.00 13.16 20.28
CA GLY A 171 1.41 12.01 21.07
C GLY A 171 0.70 10.71 20.73
N MET A 172 -0.46 10.74 20.06
CA MET A 172 -1.24 9.55 19.76
C MET A 172 -0.58 8.67 18.69
N GLU A 173 -0.55 7.35 18.91
CA GLU A 173 -0.18 6.38 17.89
C GLU A 173 -1.19 6.40 16.74
N LEU A 174 -0.66 6.29 15.52
CA LEU A 174 -1.42 6.27 14.29
C LEU A 174 -1.71 4.81 13.94
N PHE A 175 -3.00 4.49 13.81
CA PHE A 175 -3.48 3.17 13.48
C PHE A 175 -4.24 3.20 12.15
N VAL A 176 -3.95 2.22 11.31
CA VAL A 176 -4.66 1.97 10.04
C VAL A 176 -5.42 0.67 10.10
N ASP A 177 -6.41 0.51 9.24
CA ASP A 177 -7.21 -0.71 9.14
C ASP A 177 -6.54 -1.71 8.18
N TYR A 178 -6.16 -2.89 8.68
CA TYR A 178 -5.63 -3.99 7.86
C TYR A 178 -6.75 -4.86 7.24
N GLY A 179 -7.99 -4.66 7.68
CA GLY A 179 -9.13 -5.51 7.38
C GLY A 179 -9.20 -6.75 8.28
N TYR A 180 -10.42 -7.19 8.60
CA TYR A 180 -10.64 -8.38 9.44
C TYR A 180 -10.00 -9.66 8.85
N SER A 181 -10.08 -9.83 7.52
CA SER A 181 -9.54 -11.01 6.82
C SER A 181 -8.03 -11.20 7.03
N TYR A 182 -7.28 -10.11 7.21
CA TYR A 182 -5.85 -10.16 7.52
C TYR A 182 -5.58 -10.93 8.81
N PHE A 183 -6.39 -10.69 9.85
CA PHE A 183 -6.23 -11.33 11.15
C PHE A 183 -6.86 -12.73 11.19
N GLU A 184 -8.02 -12.93 10.56
CA GLU A 184 -8.69 -14.25 10.51
C GLU A 184 -7.78 -15.33 9.91
N THR A 185 -7.10 -14.99 8.81
CA THR A 185 -6.14 -15.89 8.14
C THR A 185 -4.84 -16.10 8.92
N ARG A 186 -4.54 -15.25 9.91
CA ARG A 186 -3.29 -15.25 10.69
C ARG A 186 -3.49 -15.43 12.19
N THR A 187 -4.61 -16.03 12.58
CA THR A 187 -4.96 -16.23 14.00
C THR A 187 -3.88 -17.04 14.74
N SER A 188 -3.15 -17.93 14.06
CA SER A 188 -2.01 -18.67 14.64
C SER A 188 -0.83 -17.78 15.06
N SER A 189 -0.64 -16.64 14.40
CA SER A 189 0.46 -15.71 14.63
C SER A 189 0.10 -14.60 15.61
N TYR A 190 -1.13 -14.08 15.54
CA TYR A 190 -1.57 -12.93 16.34
C TYR A 190 -2.46 -13.31 17.53
N GLY A 191 -2.95 -14.55 17.58
CA GLY A 191 -4.01 -14.95 18.51
C GLY A 191 -5.38 -14.46 18.05
N PRO A 192 -6.41 -14.59 18.90
CA PRO A 192 -7.75 -14.12 18.58
C PRO A 192 -7.80 -12.59 18.61
N VAL A 193 -7.95 -11.97 17.44
CA VAL A 193 -8.15 -10.51 17.31
C VAL A 193 -9.66 -10.23 17.36
N PRO A 194 -10.14 -9.40 18.31
CA PRO A 194 -11.58 -9.16 18.46
C PRO A 194 -12.19 -8.37 17.30
N HIS A 195 -13.43 -8.72 16.96
CA HIS A 195 -14.29 -7.96 16.06
C HIS A 195 -15.20 -7.00 16.84
N GLU A 196 -15.90 -6.08 16.16
CA GLU A 196 -16.79 -5.10 16.83
C GLU A 196 -17.79 -5.78 17.79
N ASP A 197 -18.41 -6.89 17.36
CA ASP A 197 -19.37 -7.66 18.18
C ASP A 197 -18.71 -8.25 19.45
N ASP A 198 -17.42 -8.59 19.40
CA ASP A 198 -16.70 -9.13 20.55
C ASP A 198 -16.49 -8.05 21.62
N TYR A 199 -16.31 -6.79 21.23
CA TYR A 199 -16.19 -5.67 22.18
C TYR A 199 -17.50 -5.44 22.94
N GLU A 200 -18.66 -5.60 22.29
CA GLU A 200 -19.95 -5.54 22.99
C GLU A 200 -20.08 -6.65 24.04
N LEU A 201 -19.64 -7.86 23.70
CA LEU A 201 -19.61 -8.98 24.66
C LEU A 201 -18.58 -8.76 25.77
N GLY A 202 -17.43 -8.16 25.45
CA GLY A 202 -16.40 -7.76 26.41
C GLY A 202 -16.90 -6.73 27.40
N ASP A 203 -17.65 -5.73 26.94
CA ASP A 203 -18.30 -4.71 27.79
C ASP A 203 -19.29 -5.36 28.75
N ASN A 204 -20.14 -6.26 28.26
CA ASN A 204 -21.07 -7.00 29.10
C ASN A 204 -20.35 -7.84 30.17
N LEU A 205 -19.22 -8.47 29.81
CA LEU A 205 -18.41 -9.25 30.74
C LEU A 205 -17.76 -8.36 31.81
N MET A 206 -17.21 -7.21 31.42
CA MET A 206 -16.62 -6.25 32.35
C MET A 206 -17.66 -5.60 33.26
N GLU A 207 -18.86 -5.30 32.76
CA GLU A 207 -19.96 -4.81 33.57
C GLU A 207 -20.42 -5.87 34.58
N ALA A 208 -20.52 -7.14 34.17
CA ALA A 208 -20.83 -8.25 35.08
C ALA A 208 -19.76 -8.42 36.16
N PHE A 209 -18.48 -8.37 35.79
CA PHE A 209 -17.36 -8.43 36.73
C PHE A 209 -17.38 -7.23 37.71
N TYR A 210 -17.64 -6.03 37.20
CA TYR A 210 -17.75 -4.82 38.01
C TYR A 210 -18.91 -4.90 39.01
N ASN A 211 -20.09 -5.37 38.57
CA ASN A 211 -21.25 -5.54 39.44
C ASN A 211 -21.00 -6.61 40.51
N LEU A 212 -20.36 -7.73 40.14
CA LEU A 212 -19.96 -8.76 41.09
C LEU A 212 -18.99 -8.21 42.16
N THR A 213 -17.95 -7.50 41.75
CA THR A 213 -17.00 -6.89 42.69
C THR A 213 -17.65 -5.81 43.55
N LYS A 214 -18.59 -5.04 43.00
CA LYS A 214 -19.40 -4.07 43.76
C LYS A 214 -20.25 -4.74 44.83
N GLU A 215 -20.95 -5.83 44.50
CA GLU A 215 -21.77 -6.60 45.45
C GLU A 215 -20.94 -7.21 46.59
N MET A 216 -19.69 -7.59 46.29
CA MET A 216 -18.74 -8.09 47.30
C MET A 216 -18.10 -6.98 48.14
N GLY A 217 -18.38 -5.70 47.84
CA GLY A 217 -17.78 -4.54 48.51
C GLY A 217 -16.34 -4.24 48.05
N TRP A 218 -15.94 -4.75 46.88
CA TRP A 218 -14.60 -4.69 46.32
C TRP A 218 -14.44 -3.65 45.18
N SER A 219 -15.48 -2.88 44.85
CA SER A 219 -15.44 -1.80 43.85
C SER A 219 -16.08 -0.51 44.40
N LYS A 220 -15.60 0.66 43.96
CA LYS A 220 -16.21 1.96 44.25
C LYS A 220 -16.41 2.73 42.95
N ARG A 221 -17.62 3.24 42.72
CA ARG A 221 -17.84 4.38 41.84
C ARG A 221 -17.59 5.63 42.67
N HIS A 222 -16.91 6.63 42.12
CA HIS A 222 -16.87 7.96 42.72
C HIS A 222 -18.32 8.41 42.95
N LEU A 223 -18.79 8.38 44.20
CA LEU A 223 -20.07 9.00 44.57
C LEU A 223 -19.87 10.50 44.36
N GLU A 224 -20.71 11.13 43.53
CA GLU A 224 -20.72 12.58 43.32
C GLU A 224 -20.60 13.30 44.68
N CYS A 225 -19.41 13.83 45.00
CA CYS A 225 -19.22 14.63 46.21
C CYS A 225 -20.02 15.92 46.01
N LYS A 226 -21.07 16.11 46.82
CA LYS A 226 -21.79 17.39 46.85
C LYS A 226 -20.81 18.49 47.24
N GLU A 227 -20.92 19.62 46.56
CA GLU A 227 -20.07 20.80 46.74
C GLU A 227 -19.96 21.16 48.24
N GLY A 228 -18.74 21.09 48.79
CA GLY A 228 -18.44 21.47 50.17
C GLY A 228 -18.18 20.33 51.19
N GLN A 229 -18.13 19.05 50.79
CA GLN A 229 -17.66 17.97 51.67
C GLN A 229 -16.22 17.54 51.36
N VAL A 230 -15.43 17.32 52.42
CA VAL A 230 -14.15 16.60 52.33
C VAL A 230 -14.49 15.13 52.08
N CYS A 231 -14.19 14.62 50.89
CA CYS A 231 -14.29 13.19 50.62
C CYS A 231 -13.20 12.50 51.47
N GLU A 232 -13.58 11.58 52.35
CA GLU A 232 -12.61 10.69 53.00
C GLU A 232 -11.95 9.88 51.88
N ASP A 233 -10.61 9.87 51.82
CA ASP A 233 -9.86 8.98 50.93
C ASP A 233 -10.14 7.56 51.37
N ASP A 234 -11.06 6.95 50.64
CA ASP A 234 -11.71 5.73 51.05
C ASP A 234 -10.87 4.55 50.51
N VAL A 235 -9.65 4.42 51.04
CA VAL A 235 -8.61 3.45 50.63
C VAL A 235 -9.21 2.04 50.56
N ILE A 236 -9.20 1.42 49.38
CA ILE A 236 -9.47 -0.02 49.25
C ILE A 236 -8.38 -0.74 50.05
N ASP A 237 -8.76 -1.55 51.03
CA ASP A 237 -7.75 -2.28 51.80
C ASP A 237 -6.97 -3.24 50.89
N GLU A 238 -5.70 -3.46 51.22
CA GLU A 238 -4.76 -4.27 50.42
C GLU A 238 -5.28 -5.70 50.15
N THR A 239 -6.05 -6.27 51.09
CA THR A 239 -6.60 -7.63 50.95
C THR A 239 -7.71 -7.67 49.90
N THR A 240 -8.61 -6.68 49.93
CA THR A 240 -9.67 -6.50 48.93
C THR A 240 -9.10 -6.27 47.53
N GLN A 241 -8.07 -5.42 47.40
CA GLN A 241 -7.38 -5.21 46.13
C GLN A 241 -6.73 -6.51 45.60
N THR A 242 -6.16 -7.31 46.50
CA THR A 242 -5.54 -8.60 46.16
C THR A 242 -6.59 -9.58 45.62
N TYR A 243 -7.76 -9.71 46.26
CA TYR A 243 -8.82 -10.60 45.77
C TYR A 243 -9.38 -10.16 44.43
N ARG A 244 -9.58 -8.84 44.25
CA ARG A 244 -10.08 -8.27 42.99
C ARG A 244 -9.12 -8.58 41.84
N THR A 245 -7.83 -8.35 42.06
CA THR A 245 -6.76 -8.63 41.09
C THR A 245 -6.67 -10.13 40.80
N SER A 246 -6.67 -10.99 41.82
CA SER A 246 -6.57 -12.45 41.64
C SER A 246 -7.75 -13.03 40.84
N LEU A 247 -8.96 -12.51 41.03
CA LEU A 247 -10.14 -12.96 40.27
C LEU A 247 -10.06 -12.50 38.81
N TYR A 248 -9.57 -11.28 38.58
CA TYR A 248 -9.32 -10.75 37.24
C TYR A 248 -8.22 -11.56 36.52
N ASP A 249 -7.12 -11.84 37.20
CA ASP A 249 -6.03 -12.66 36.68
C ASP A 249 -6.50 -14.08 36.35
N LEU A 250 -7.39 -14.66 37.16
CA LEU A 250 -8.03 -15.94 36.85
C LEU A 250 -8.86 -15.85 35.56
N MET A 251 -9.64 -14.77 35.39
CA MET A 251 -10.40 -14.53 34.15
C MET A 251 -9.47 -14.38 32.94
N LEU A 252 -8.35 -13.65 33.07
CA LEU A 252 -7.35 -13.53 32.02
C LEU A 252 -6.63 -14.84 31.74
N SER A 253 -6.40 -15.70 32.74
CA SER A 253 -5.76 -17.01 32.53
C SER A 253 -6.55 -17.93 31.60
N PHE A 254 -7.86 -17.67 31.45
CA PHE A 254 -8.72 -18.38 30.51
C PHE A 254 -8.53 -17.93 29.05
N LYS A 255 -7.95 -16.74 28.81
CA LYS A 255 -7.68 -16.21 27.46
C LYS A 255 -6.83 -17.19 26.65
N ASP A 256 -5.71 -17.62 27.22
CA ASP A 256 -4.76 -18.54 26.56
C ASP A 256 -5.32 -19.97 26.46
N THR A 257 -6.30 -20.32 27.33
CA THR A 257 -6.90 -21.66 27.35
C THR A 257 -8.01 -21.83 26.32
N PHE A 258 -8.87 -20.83 26.16
CA PHE A 258 -10.06 -20.92 25.30
C PHE A 258 -9.92 -20.18 23.98
N PHE A 259 -8.84 -19.42 23.78
CA PHE A 259 -8.57 -18.71 22.53
C PHE A 259 -9.77 -17.85 22.08
N SER A 260 -10.36 -17.15 23.06
CA SER A 260 -11.62 -16.43 22.90
C SER A 260 -11.36 -14.97 22.49
N PRO A 261 -11.92 -14.49 21.37
CA PRO A 261 -11.86 -13.09 20.98
C PRO A 261 -12.46 -12.15 22.04
N VAL A 262 -13.57 -12.55 22.67
CA VAL A 262 -14.18 -11.80 23.78
C VAL A 262 -13.18 -11.61 24.94
N LEU A 263 -12.49 -12.67 25.37
CA LEU A 263 -11.48 -12.54 26.43
C LEU A 263 -10.26 -11.72 25.98
N ALA A 264 -9.98 -11.65 24.68
CA ALA A 264 -8.92 -10.81 24.12
C ALA A 264 -9.26 -9.32 24.11
N THR A 265 -10.54 -8.93 24.23
CA THR A 265 -10.95 -7.52 24.43
C THR A 265 -10.61 -6.97 25.80
N LEU A 266 -10.38 -7.84 26.78
CA LEU A 266 -10.20 -7.45 28.17
C LEU A 266 -8.83 -6.78 28.37
N PRO A 267 -8.74 -5.71 29.18
CA PRO A 267 -7.47 -5.10 29.54
C PRO A 267 -6.45 -6.10 30.10
N GLN A 268 -5.17 -5.86 29.85
CA GLN A 268 -4.09 -6.72 30.34
C GLN A 268 -4.00 -6.78 31.88
N ASP A 269 -4.56 -5.79 32.57
CA ASP A 269 -4.58 -5.72 34.02
C ASP A 269 -5.78 -4.91 34.52
N ILE A 270 -6.08 -5.06 35.81
CA ILE A 270 -7.28 -4.49 36.42
C ILE A 270 -7.23 -2.95 36.59
N SER A 271 -6.10 -2.30 36.33
CA SER A 271 -5.98 -0.84 36.52
C SER A 271 -6.84 -0.05 35.55
N ALA A 272 -7.12 -0.60 34.36
CA ALA A 272 -7.99 0.02 33.36
C ALA A 272 -9.48 -0.19 33.64
N MET A 273 -9.86 -0.97 34.65
CA MET A 273 -11.25 -1.39 34.89
C MET A 273 -12.21 -0.21 35.07
N GLU A 274 -11.82 0.84 35.80
CA GLU A 274 -12.68 2.01 36.02
C GLU A 274 -12.88 2.81 34.74
N PHE A 275 -11.80 3.02 33.97
CA PHE A 275 -11.87 3.68 32.67
C PHE A 275 -12.77 2.90 31.70
N VAL A 276 -12.59 1.59 31.63
CA VAL A 276 -13.38 0.67 30.79
C VAL A 276 -14.84 0.63 31.21
N ALA A 277 -15.16 0.68 32.51
CA ALA A 277 -16.54 0.69 32.96
C ALA A 277 -17.32 1.94 32.49
N ASP A 278 -16.63 3.06 32.26
CA ASP A 278 -17.27 4.31 31.82
C ASP A 278 -17.16 4.55 30.30
N HIS A 279 -16.15 3.98 29.62
CA HIS A 279 -15.88 4.24 28.19
C HIS A 279 -16.02 3.01 27.29
N GLY A 280 -15.98 1.81 27.86
CA GLY A 280 -15.97 0.52 27.17
C GLY A 280 -14.57 -0.08 26.97
N VAL A 281 -14.50 -1.40 26.83
CA VAL A 281 -13.26 -2.20 26.70
C VAL A 281 -12.46 -1.82 25.47
N LYS A 282 -13.14 -1.35 24.42
CA LYS A 282 -12.52 -0.99 23.14
C LYS A 282 -11.54 0.18 23.24
N TYR A 283 -11.72 1.05 24.24
CA TYR A 283 -10.85 2.19 24.49
C TYR A 283 -9.83 1.94 25.61
N SER A 284 -9.71 0.70 26.12
CA SER A 284 -8.79 0.36 27.22
C SER A 284 -7.34 0.79 26.98
N GLU A 285 -6.89 0.75 25.72
CA GLU A 285 -5.54 1.13 25.32
C GLU A 285 -5.42 2.60 24.86
N TYR A 286 -6.52 3.37 24.85
CA TYR A 286 -6.53 4.76 24.35
C TYR A 286 -5.53 5.67 25.08
N GLN A 287 -5.48 5.59 26.42
CA GLN A 287 -4.54 6.42 27.19
C GLN A 287 -3.08 5.95 27.00
N ARG A 288 -2.88 4.65 26.75
CA ARG A 288 -1.55 4.09 26.54
C ARG A 288 -1.01 4.42 25.16
N SER A 289 -1.89 4.58 24.17
CA SER A 289 -1.54 4.97 22.79
C SER A 289 -1.06 6.41 22.67
N ILE A 290 -1.26 7.25 23.69
CA ILE A 290 -0.80 8.64 23.70
C ILE A 290 0.48 8.76 24.53
N LYS A 291 1.57 9.20 23.89
CA LYS A 291 2.87 9.50 24.51
C LYS A 291 3.08 11.00 24.65
N SER A 292 3.84 11.42 25.65
CA SER A 292 4.27 12.83 25.69
C SER A 292 5.24 13.14 24.55
N ILE A 293 5.26 14.39 24.11
CA ILE A 293 6.19 14.83 23.06
C ILE A 293 7.65 14.63 23.51
N ASP A 294 7.98 14.96 24.77
CA ASP A 294 9.30 14.70 25.33
C ASP A 294 9.72 13.22 25.22
N TRP A 295 8.78 12.30 25.45
CA TRP A 295 9.05 10.87 25.30
C TRP A 295 9.34 10.50 23.84
N LEU A 296 8.58 11.07 22.89
CA LEU A 296 8.80 10.86 21.45
C LEU A 296 10.12 11.47 20.96
N GLU A 297 10.54 12.62 21.49
CA GLU A 297 11.84 13.22 21.17
C GLU A 297 13.01 12.38 21.70
N GLU A 298 12.85 11.76 22.88
CA GLU A 298 13.86 10.90 23.48
C GLU A 298 13.96 9.52 22.79
N HIS A 299 12.82 8.87 22.57
CA HIS A 299 12.73 7.46 22.16
C HIS A 299 12.40 7.27 20.68
N GLY A 300 11.87 8.29 20.02
CA GLY A 300 11.48 8.24 18.61
C GLY A 300 12.50 8.89 17.67
N THR A 301 12.21 8.75 16.37
CA THR A 301 12.92 9.42 15.28
C THR A 301 11.92 10.09 14.35
N CYS A 302 12.22 11.31 13.92
CA CYS A 302 11.33 12.06 13.04
C CYS A 302 11.19 11.43 11.65
N MET A 303 9.98 11.35 11.11
CA MET A 303 9.68 10.71 9.81
C MET A 303 9.24 11.69 8.71
N ASP A 304 8.94 12.95 9.03
CA ASP A 304 8.38 13.93 8.09
C ASP A 304 9.40 15.00 7.66
N ASN A 305 10.68 14.66 7.71
CA ASN A 305 11.77 15.48 7.16
C ASN A 305 11.86 15.41 5.64
N LEU A 306 11.23 14.42 5.02
CA LEU A 306 11.25 14.19 3.57
C LEU A 306 9.86 14.44 2.98
N ARG A 307 9.82 14.91 1.74
CA ARG A 307 8.63 14.98 0.90
C ARG A 307 8.93 14.48 -0.51
N PRO A 308 7.96 13.87 -1.20
CA PRO A 308 8.12 13.46 -2.59
C PRO A 308 8.22 14.66 -3.53
N GLY A 309 8.89 14.46 -4.66
CA GLY A 309 8.90 15.38 -5.80
C GLY A 309 9.45 14.69 -7.05
N GLN A 310 9.39 15.37 -8.21
CA GLN A 310 10.11 14.90 -9.39
C GLN A 310 11.62 15.13 -9.19
N SER A 311 12.44 14.11 -9.44
CA SER A 311 13.88 14.22 -9.24
C SER A 311 14.51 15.26 -10.17
N SER A 312 15.54 15.96 -9.68
CA SER A 312 16.38 16.82 -10.52
C SER A 312 17.35 16.02 -11.41
N ILE A 313 17.56 14.74 -11.10
CA ILE A 313 18.40 13.82 -11.85
C ILE A 313 17.60 13.31 -13.07
N LYS A 314 18.18 13.46 -14.26
CA LYS A 314 17.57 12.92 -15.48
C LYS A 314 17.46 11.41 -15.38
N GLN A 315 16.36 10.85 -15.88
CA GLN A 315 16.09 9.40 -15.89
C GLN A 315 15.81 8.77 -14.51
N ALA A 316 15.84 9.54 -13.41
CA ALA A 316 15.69 9.00 -12.05
C ALA A 316 14.25 8.99 -11.52
N GLY A 317 13.26 9.39 -12.31
CA GLY A 317 11.88 9.38 -11.85
C GLY A 317 11.58 10.44 -10.78
N ARG A 318 11.19 9.97 -9.60
CA ARG A 318 10.85 10.79 -8.43
C ARG A 318 11.98 10.78 -7.42
N GLY A 319 12.07 11.84 -6.61
CA GLY A 319 13.10 12.07 -5.61
C GLY A 319 12.50 12.39 -4.24
N ALA A 320 13.31 12.21 -3.20
CA ALA A 320 13.02 12.68 -1.85
C ALA A 320 13.64 14.08 -1.65
N PHE A 321 12.86 15.02 -1.15
CA PHE A 321 13.30 16.41 -0.91
C PHE A 321 13.16 16.74 0.56
N ALA A 322 14.10 17.51 1.10
CA ALA A 322 14.02 18.00 2.46
C ALA A 322 12.78 18.87 2.63
N HIS A 323 11.92 18.54 3.58
CA HIS A 323 10.74 19.33 3.92
C HIS A 323 11.14 20.58 4.74
N ARG A 324 12.21 20.47 5.53
CA ARG A 324 12.76 21.53 6.40
C ARG A 324 14.28 21.59 6.28
N ASP A 325 14.90 22.59 6.89
CA ASP A 325 16.36 22.64 7.01
C ASP A 325 16.84 21.52 7.96
N ILE A 326 17.85 20.77 7.54
CA ILE A 326 18.39 19.63 8.29
C ILE A 326 19.87 19.89 8.56
N PRO A 327 20.29 20.01 9.84
CA PRO A 327 21.69 20.20 10.18
C PRO A 327 22.54 18.98 9.85
N LYS A 328 23.82 19.24 9.58
CA LYS A 328 24.84 18.20 9.47
C LYS A 328 24.83 17.26 10.68
N ASP A 329 25.09 15.98 10.43
CA ASP A 329 25.23 14.91 11.43
C ASP A 329 23.94 14.61 12.22
N THR A 330 22.78 15.05 11.71
CA THR A 330 21.47 14.70 12.27
C THR A 330 20.75 13.65 11.43
N ALA A 331 19.90 12.84 12.10
CA ALA A 331 19.05 11.88 11.44
C ALA A 331 17.98 12.59 10.59
N ILE A 332 17.94 12.27 9.31
CA ILE A 332 16.94 12.71 8.34
C ILE A 332 15.69 11.84 8.50
N ALA A 333 15.82 10.52 8.44
CA ALA A 333 14.69 9.60 8.55
C ALA A 333 15.16 8.23 9.05
N PRO A 334 14.33 7.52 9.84
CA PRO A 334 14.54 6.11 10.10
C PRO A 334 14.19 5.30 8.85
N ILE A 335 14.98 4.28 8.56
CA ILE A 335 14.78 3.36 7.43
C ILE A 335 14.65 1.95 8.02
N PRO A 336 13.45 1.54 8.46
CA PRO A 336 13.25 0.16 8.86
C PRO A 336 13.36 -0.76 7.63
N LEU A 337 13.87 -1.98 7.84
CA LEU A 337 14.29 -2.88 6.76
C LEU A 337 13.55 -4.22 6.81
N ILE A 338 12.99 -4.59 5.67
CA ILE A 338 12.52 -5.94 5.35
C ILE A 338 13.69 -6.71 4.76
N HIS A 339 13.95 -7.89 5.28
CA HIS A 339 14.98 -8.77 4.74
C HIS A 339 14.37 -9.76 3.74
N ALA A 340 15.16 -10.11 2.72
CA ALA A 340 14.75 -11.09 1.72
C ALA A 340 15.96 -11.84 1.16
N ASP A 341 15.74 -13.06 0.67
CA ASP A 341 16.69 -13.75 -0.20
C ASP A 341 16.63 -13.15 -1.61
N ARG A 342 17.78 -12.80 -2.18
CA ARG A 342 17.91 -12.22 -3.52
C ARG A 342 17.30 -13.08 -4.62
N ASN A 343 17.38 -14.39 -4.51
CA ASN A 343 16.94 -15.29 -5.60
C ASN A 343 15.42 -15.24 -5.81
N ILE A 344 14.67 -14.83 -4.79
CA ILE A 344 13.21 -14.75 -4.86
C ILE A 344 12.71 -13.74 -5.89
N PHE A 345 13.55 -12.75 -6.24
CA PHE A 345 13.24 -11.68 -7.19
C PHE A 345 13.50 -12.08 -8.65
N GLY A 346 13.92 -13.30 -8.94
CA GLY A 346 14.12 -13.77 -10.31
C GLY A 346 12.78 -13.92 -11.05
N MET A 347 12.71 -13.43 -12.29
CA MET A 347 11.57 -13.66 -13.19
C MET A 347 11.98 -14.64 -14.29
N TYR A 348 11.16 -15.66 -14.52
CA TYR A 348 11.42 -16.77 -15.44
C TYR A 348 10.35 -16.83 -16.54
N GLN A 349 10.71 -17.40 -17.69
CA GLN A 349 9.74 -17.79 -18.71
C GLN A 349 9.13 -19.15 -18.38
N ALA A 350 7.95 -19.45 -18.93
CA ALA A 350 7.40 -20.79 -18.90
C ALA A 350 8.23 -21.77 -19.75
N VAL A 351 8.16 -23.08 -19.46
CA VAL A 351 8.77 -24.14 -20.28
C VAL A 351 7.89 -24.41 -21.53
N GLU A 352 8.31 -23.91 -22.72
CA GLU A 352 7.81 -24.09 -24.12
C GLU A 352 6.31 -24.45 -24.44
N ASP A 353 5.72 -23.66 -25.36
CA ASP A 353 4.57 -23.92 -26.28
C ASP A 353 3.18 -24.33 -25.73
N SER A 354 2.64 -23.59 -24.76
CA SER A 354 1.20 -23.63 -24.46
C SER A 354 0.67 -22.25 -24.07
N HIS A 355 -0.59 -21.98 -24.44
CA HIS A 355 -1.20 -20.64 -24.47
C HIS A 355 -1.02 -19.84 -23.16
N PRO A 356 -0.82 -18.52 -23.23
CA PRO A 356 -0.53 -17.67 -22.07
C PRO A 356 -1.70 -17.50 -21.10
N ASP A 357 -2.87 -18.08 -21.39
CA ASP A 357 -4.12 -17.76 -20.70
C ASP A 357 -4.27 -18.49 -19.34
N ASN A 358 -3.30 -19.34 -18.93
CA ASN A 358 -3.34 -20.00 -17.62
C ASN A 358 -1.95 -20.34 -17.02
N LEU A 359 -1.34 -19.40 -16.27
CA LEU A 359 -0.07 -19.64 -15.55
C LEU A 359 -0.16 -20.80 -14.53
N SER A 360 -1.35 -21.11 -14.01
CA SER A 360 -1.52 -22.18 -13.00
C SER A 360 -1.23 -23.59 -13.55
N GLU A 361 -1.25 -23.76 -14.88
CA GLU A 361 -0.97 -25.05 -15.52
C GLU A 361 0.50 -25.22 -15.91
N HIS A 362 1.34 -24.19 -15.75
CA HIS A 362 2.68 -24.15 -16.34
C HIS A 362 3.77 -23.91 -15.29
N GLN A 363 4.88 -24.61 -15.43
CA GLN A 363 6.02 -24.49 -14.50
C GLN A 363 6.99 -23.40 -14.98
N PRO A 364 7.55 -22.59 -14.07
CA PRO A 364 8.64 -21.67 -14.42
C PRO A 364 9.88 -22.46 -14.87
N ASN A 365 10.60 -21.96 -15.87
CA ASN A 365 11.81 -22.61 -16.38
C ASN A 365 13.04 -22.28 -15.52
N HIS A 366 13.14 -22.87 -14.33
CA HIS A 366 14.30 -22.73 -13.43
C HIS A 366 15.58 -23.42 -13.93
N GLN A 367 15.52 -24.14 -15.06
CA GLN A 367 16.72 -24.71 -15.69
C GLN A 367 17.53 -23.64 -16.44
N GLN A 368 16.93 -22.49 -16.72
CA GLN A 368 17.56 -21.33 -17.34
C GLN A 368 17.79 -20.22 -16.32
N ASN A 369 18.70 -19.29 -16.64
CA ASN A 369 18.84 -18.08 -15.85
C ASN A 369 17.54 -17.25 -15.88
N PRO A 370 17.25 -16.47 -14.82
CA PRO A 370 16.16 -15.50 -14.87
C PRO A 370 16.27 -14.64 -16.13
N ILE A 371 15.13 -14.43 -16.81
CA ILE A 371 15.05 -13.55 -17.98
C ILE A 371 14.96 -12.09 -17.59
N HIS A 372 14.55 -11.82 -16.35
CA HIS A 372 14.45 -10.49 -15.76
C HIS A 372 14.41 -10.58 -14.22
N GLN A 373 14.25 -9.44 -13.55
CA GLN A 373 14.08 -9.37 -12.10
C GLN A 373 12.92 -8.45 -11.72
N GLN A 374 12.29 -8.74 -10.58
CA GLN A 374 11.24 -7.93 -9.99
C GLN A 374 11.69 -6.48 -9.79
N LEU A 375 10.78 -5.52 -9.99
CA LEU A 375 11.09 -4.09 -9.83
C LEU A 375 11.54 -3.74 -8.40
N LEU A 376 11.01 -4.45 -7.40
CA LEU A 376 11.33 -4.22 -5.99
C LEU A 376 12.83 -4.32 -5.68
N LEU A 377 13.60 -5.06 -6.47
CA LEU A 377 15.06 -5.15 -6.31
C LEU A 377 15.76 -3.79 -6.37
N ASN A 378 15.27 -2.87 -7.21
CA ASN A 378 15.87 -1.53 -7.37
C ASN A 378 15.77 -0.68 -6.09
N TYR A 379 14.92 -1.09 -5.16
CA TYR A 379 14.69 -0.41 -3.90
C TYR A 379 15.43 -1.06 -2.74
N CYS A 380 16.13 -2.18 -2.95
CA CYS A 380 16.81 -2.91 -1.88
C CYS A 380 18.32 -2.64 -1.84
N PHE A 381 18.89 -2.68 -0.63
CA PHE A 381 20.33 -2.73 -0.40
C PHE A 381 20.82 -4.17 -0.45
N GLY A 382 21.99 -4.39 -1.03
CA GLY A 382 22.62 -5.70 -1.05
C GLY A 382 24.15 -5.62 -1.12
N HIS A 383 24.77 -6.79 -1.20
CA HIS A 383 26.22 -6.88 -1.31
C HIS A 383 26.62 -8.14 -2.09
N ARG A 384 27.64 -8.06 -2.96
CA ARG A 384 28.04 -9.14 -3.88
C ARG A 384 28.43 -10.47 -3.22
N HIS A 385 28.79 -10.45 -1.94
CA HIS A 385 29.19 -11.66 -1.19
C HIS A 385 28.04 -12.30 -0.39
N THR A 386 26.79 -11.82 -0.55
CA THR A 386 25.63 -12.37 0.15
C THR A 386 24.39 -12.37 -0.75
N GLN A 387 23.46 -13.28 -0.45
CA GLN A 387 22.12 -13.31 -1.04
C GLN A 387 21.13 -12.49 -0.21
N LEU A 388 21.53 -11.97 0.96
CA LEU A 388 20.70 -11.08 1.75
C LEU A 388 20.46 -9.76 1.02
N LEU A 389 19.19 -9.41 0.90
CA LEU A 389 18.72 -8.07 0.58
C LEU A 389 18.07 -7.43 1.81
N LEU A 390 18.25 -6.12 1.93
CA LEU A 390 17.62 -5.29 2.94
C LEU A 390 16.82 -4.20 2.23
N CYS A 391 15.50 -4.35 2.19
CA CYS A 391 14.59 -3.47 1.48
C CYS A 391 13.96 -2.48 2.48
N PRO A 392 14.12 -1.16 2.27
CA PRO A 392 13.53 -0.14 3.11
C PRO A 392 12.00 -0.14 2.96
N TYR A 393 11.28 0.27 4.00
CA TYR A 393 9.83 0.50 3.92
C TYR A 393 9.36 1.78 4.65
N GLY A 394 10.30 2.65 5.06
CA GLY A 394 10.01 3.89 5.77
C GLY A 394 9.41 4.99 4.89
N VAL A 395 8.85 6.02 5.54
CA VAL A 395 8.16 7.15 4.87
C VAL A 395 9.09 7.93 3.94
N SER A 396 8.76 8.00 2.66
CA SER A 396 9.51 8.67 1.59
C SER A 396 10.97 8.21 1.41
N THR A 397 11.39 7.14 2.09
CA THR A 397 12.79 6.68 2.06
C THR A 397 13.13 5.97 0.75
N ALA A 398 12.15 5.32 0.11
CA ALA A 398 12.32 4.66 -1.19
C ALA A 398 12.43 5.64 -2.38
N LEU A 399 12.22 6.94 -2.14
CA LEU A 399 12.36 8.00 -3.15
C LEU A 399 13.78 8.59 -3.21
N ILE A 400 14.67 8.23 -2.28
CA ILE A 400 16.01 8.82 -2.20
C ILE A 400 16.86 8.27 -3.33
N ASN A 401 17.31 9.13 -4.26
CA ASN A 401 18.09 8.71 -5.43
C ASN A 401 19.61 8.64 -5.17
N HIS A 402 20.28 7.97 -6.11
CA HIS A 402 21.74 7.90 -6.20
C HIS A 402 22.36 9.24 -6.62
N SER A 403 23.45 9.66 -5.98
CA SER A 403 24.46 10.52 -6.59
C SER A 403 25.82 10.39 -5.93
N LYS A 404 26.80 9.84 -6.66
CA LYS A 404 28.19 9.74 -6.16
C LYS A 404 28.84 11.09 -5.84
N GLU A 405 28.62 12.10 -6.68
CA GLU A 405 29.28 13.42 -6.53
C GLU A 405 28.53 14.37 -5.60
N ASN A 406 27.19 14.29 -5.57
CA ASN A 406 26.36 15.26 -4.87
C ASN A 406 25.64 14.68 -3.64
N ALA A 407 25.95 13.44 -3.23
CA ALA A 407 25.42 12.85 -2.01
C ALA A 407 25.57 13.79 -0.82
N ASN A 408 24.45 14.07 -0.16
CA ASN A 408 24.35 14.93 1.01
C ASN A 408 23.84 14.18 2.24
N ALA A 409 23.56 12.88 2.08
CA ALA A 409 23.21 11.98 3.16
C ALA A 409 23.98 10.66 3.04
N LYS A 410 24.00 9.88 4.12
CA LYS A 410 24.53 8.52 4.19
C LYS A 410 23.60 7.65 5.01
N ILE A 411 23.64 6.34 4.80
CA ILE A 411 23.02 5.37 5.70
C ILE A 411 24.01 4.92 6.78
N GLN A 412 23.50 4.56 7.95
CA GLN A 412 24.24 3.87 9.00
C GLN A 412 23.28 2.96 9.77
N TRP A 413 23.78 1.94 10.48
CA TRP A 413 22.94 1.13 11.36
C TRP A 413 22.30 2.01 12.44
N SER A 414 21.00 1.82 12.67
CA SER A 414 20.26 2.61 13.66
C SER A 414 20.52 2.09 15.07
N GLU A 415 20.86 2.96 16.01
CA GLU A 415 21.00 2.56 17.42
C GLU A 415 19.64 2.53 18.16
N LYS A 416 18.66 3.29 17.67
CA LYS A 416 17.36 3.48 18.32
C LYS A 416 16.24 2.63 17.73
N SER A 417 16.29 2.36 16.42
CA SER A 417 15.17 1.81 15.67
C SER A 417 15.33 0.34 15.27
N MET A 418 16.32 -0.36 15.83
CA MET A 418 16.48 -1.82 15.63
C MET A 418 15.74 -2.61 16.71
N ARG A 419 14.86 -3.52 16.28
CA ARG A 419 14.19 -4.47 17.18
C ARG A 419 15.09 -5.66 17.53
N ARG A 420 15.95 -6.08 16.60
CA ARG A 420 16.80 -7.27 16.71
C ARG A 420 18.28 -6.93 16.42
N PRO A 421 18.91 -6.05 17.22
CA PRO A 421 20.31 -5.66 17.01
C PRO A 421 21.29 -6.85 17.08
N GLU A 422 20.91 -7.94 17.76
CA GLU A 422 21.69 -9.17 17.82
C GLU A 422 21.94 -9.82 16.45
N TRP A 423 21.05 -9.59 15.47
CA TRP A 423 21.18 -10.13 14.11
C TRP A 423 22.42 -9.61 13.38
N LEU A 424 22.94 -8.43 13.75
CA LEU A 424 24.18 -7.87 13.18
C LEU A 424 25.41 -8.74 13.47
N THR A 425 25.33 -9.61 14.47
CA THR A 425 26.42 -10.51 14.88
C THR A 425 26.20 -11.96 14.49
N GLN A 426 25.03 -12.27 13.93
CA GLN A 426 24.63 -13.61 13.50
C GLN A 426 24.90 -13.80 12.00
N HIS A 427 25.02 -15.05 11.57
CA HIS A 427 25.07 -15.33 10.14
C HIS A 427 23.67 -15.14 9.52
N PRO A 428 23.50 -14.49 8.35
CA PRO A 428 22.17 -14.23 7.78
C PRO A 428 21.27 -15.45 7.65
N SER A 429 21.84 -16.64 7.38
CA SER A 429 21.07 -17.89 7.30
C SER A 429 20.37 -18.29 8.61
N GLU A 430 20.70 -17.67 9.74
CA GLU A 430 20.06 -17.93 11.03
C GLU A 430 18.71 -17.21 11.17
N TRP A 431 18.49 -16.13 10.41
CA TRP A 431 17.31 -15.27 10.58
C TRP A 431 16.67 -14.79 9.27
N ILE A 432 17.24 -15.06 8.09
CA ILE A 432 16.70 -14.61 6.79
C ILE A 432 15.29 -15.13 6.45
N HIS A 433 14.81 -16.14 7.19
CA HIS A 433 13.46 -16.70 7.06
C HIS A 433 12.54 -16.28 8.22
N GLU A 434 12.95 -15.33 9.04
CA GLU A 434 12.12 -14.80 10.12
C GLU A 434 11.00 -13.94 9.52
N MET A 435 9.74 -14.26 9.84
CA MET A 435 8.58 -13.53 9.33
C MET A 435 8.33 -12.20 10.08
N THR A 436 9.39 -11.58 10.62
CA THR A 436 9.31 -10.26 11.28
C THR A 436 10.51 -9.40 10.92
N ALA A 437 10.29 -8.10 10.68
CA ALA A 437 11.38 -7.15 10.50
C ALA A 437 12.13 -6.90 11.83
N GLY A 438 13.45 -6.74 11.74
CA GLY A 438 14.33 -6.62 12.92
C GLY A 438 15.40 -5.53 12.84
N LEU A 439 15.84 -5.19 11.64
CA LEU A 439 16.94 -4.25 11.39
C LEU A 439 16.43 -2.92 10.85
N ALA A 440 17.22 -1.86 11.05
CA ALA A 440 16.94 -0.53 10.55
C ALA A 440 18.24 0.24 10.29
N PHE A 441 18.23 1.10 9.28
CA PHE A 441 19.21 2.17 9.11
C PHE A 441 18.67 3.49 9.65
N ASP A 442 19.58 4.39 9.99
CA ASP A 442 19.31 5.83 10.03
C ASP A 442 19.89 6.46 8.77
N LEU A 443 19.10 7.30 8.10
CA LEU A 443 19.60 8.21 7.09
C LEU A 443 20.14 9.47 7.81
N VAL A 444 21.40 9.81 7.60
CA VAL A 444 22.07 10.90 8.32
C VAL A 444 22.64 11.92 7.34
N ALA A 445 22.40 13.20 7.61
CA ALA A 445 22.92 14.30 6.80
C ALA A 445 24.46 14.40 6.93
N THR A 446 25.19 14.46 5.81
CA THR A 446 26.66 14.59 5.81
C THR A 446 27.12 16.05 5.81
N ARG A 447 26.18 16.97 5.58
CA ARG A 447 26.31 18.44 5.67
C ARG A 447 24.93 19.04 5.96
N ASP A 448 24.88 20.34 6.17
CA ASP A 448 23.59 21.03 6.24
C ASP A 448 22.85 20.89 4.89
N ILE A 449 21.56 20.54 4.95
CA ILE A 449 20.64 20.38 3.82
C ILE A 449 19.54 21.42 3.97
N ARG A 450 19.26 22.19 2.91
CA ARG A 450 18.22 23.22 2.96
C ARG A 450 16.85 22.63 2.64
N SER A 451 15.79 23.24 3.19
CA SER A 451 14.42 22.95 2.78
C SER A 451 14.27 23.07 1.26
N GLY A 452 13.66 22.05 0.65
CA GLY A 452 13.47 21.92 -0.79
C GLY A 452 14.66 21.36 -1.57
N GLU A 453 15.80 21.08 -0.93
CA GLU A 453 16.94 20.41 -1.55
C GLU A 453 16.66 18.90 -1.70
N GLU A 454 17.07 18.30 -2.81
CA GLU A 454 16.97 16.85 -3.01
C GLU A 454 17.95 16.13 -2.10
N VAL A 455 17.48 15.12 -1.36
CA VAL A 455 18.30 14.27 -0.51
C VAL A 455 18.80 13.10 -1.34
N LEU A 456 20.11 12.94 -1.40
CA LEU A 456 20.81 12.00 -2.26
C LEU A 456 21.81 11.21 -1.44
N ILE A 457 21.93 9.92 -1.74
CA ILE A 457 22.93 9.02 -1.16
C ILE A 457 23.80 8.42 -2.26
N ASP A 458 24.97 7.92 -1.89
CA ASP A 458 25.79 7.10 -2.77
C ASP A 458 25.32 5.64 -2.66
N TYR A 459 24.63 5.14 -3.68
CA TYR A 459 24.29 3.71 -3.79
C TYR A 459 25.52 2.81 -3.97
N GLY A 460 26.68 3.38 -4.30
CA GLY A 460 27.96 2.69 -4.42
C GLY A 460 28.37 2.35 -5.86
N ASP A 461 29.64 1.93 -5.98
CA ASP A 461 30.37 1.86 -7.25
C ASP A 461 29.85 0.78 -8.19
N GLU A 462 29.33 -0.33 -7.66
CA GLU A 462 28.80 -1.42 -8.49
C GLU A 462 27.51 -1.01 -9.17
N TRP A 463 26.61 -0.33 -8.43
CA TRP A 463 25.37 0.19 -8.99
C TRP A 463 25.64 1.25 -10.06
N GLU A 464 26.54 2.21 -9.79
CA GLU A 464 26.86 3.29 -10.73
C GLU A 464 27.44 2.74 -12.05
N GLN A 465 28.32 1.74 -11.98
CA GLN A 465 28.86 1.05 -13.15
C GLN A 465 27.76 0.31 -13.93
N ALA A 466 26.85 -0.38 -13.23
CA ALA A 466 25.74 -1.08 -13.87
C ALA A 466 24.80 -0.11 -14.58
N TRP A 467 24.48 1.03 -13.96
CA TRP A 467 23.64 2.07 -14.56
C TRP A 467 24.31 2.71 -15.79
N GLN A 468 25.59 3.04 -15.71
CA GLN A 468 26.35 3.57 -16.85
C GLN A 468 26.38 2.58 -18.02
N ALA A 469 26.67 1.30 -17.73
CA ALA A 469 26.68 0.24 -18.74
C ALA A 469 25.29 0.06 -19.38
N HIS A 470 24.21 0.13 -18.58
CA HIS A 470 22.84 0.10 -19.07
C HIS A 470 22.57 1.26 -20.02
N VAL A 471 22.86 2.50 -19.62
CA VAL A 471 22.64 3.69 -20.46
C VAL A 471 23.43 3.62 -21.77
N GLU A 472 24.67 3.11 -21.74
CA GLU A 472 25.51 2.96 -22.93
C GLU A 472 25.02 1.89 -23.91
N GLN A 473 24.44 0.81 -23.39
CA GLN A 473 24.02 -0.36 -24.18
C GLN A 473 22.53 -0.35 -24.53
N TRP A 474 21.74 0.49 -23.87
CA TRP A 474 20.30 0.51 -24.04
C TRP A 474 19.89 0.95 -25.44
N GLU A 475 19.00 0.18 -26.05
CA GLU A 475 18.35 0.51 -27.30
C GLU A 475 16.83 0.51 -27.11
N PRO A 476 16.10 1.46 -27.74
CA PRO A 476 14.64 1.44 -27.72
C PRO A 476 14.08 0.10 -28.21
N PRO A 477 13.12 -0.52 -27.50
CA PRO A 477 12.52 -1.77 -27.95
C PRO A 477 11.79 -1.59 -29.29
N ALA A 478 11.57 -2.70 -29.99
CA ALA A 478 10.80 -2.69 -31.23
C ALA A 478 9.42 -2.03 -31.00
N ASN A 479 8.97 -1.23 -31.97
CA ASN A 479 7.72 -0.47 -31.90
C ASN A 479 7.60 0.51 -30.71
N ALA A 480 8.69 0.86 -30.02
CA ALA A 480 8.66 1.76 -28.85
C ALA A 480 7.90 3.07 -29.09
N LYS A 481 8.00 3.67 -30.30
CA LYS A 481 7.31 4.92 -30.66
C LYS A 481 5.80 4.78 -30.83
N LYS A 482 5.32 3.57 -31.11
CA LYS A 482 3.89 3.26 -31.30
C LYS A 482 3.23 2.81 -30.01
N TYR A 483 4.02 2.37 -29.03
CA TYR A 483 3.51 2.00 -27.72
C TYR A 483 2.96 3.24 -27.00
N LEU A 484 1.79 3.06 -26.39
CA LEU A 484 1.09 4.01 -25.54
C LEU A 484 0.46 3.16 -24.45
N SER A 485 0.68 3.39 -23.16
CA SER A 485 0.01 2.57 -22.15
C SER A 485 -1.51 2.80 -22.18
N ALA A 486 -2.26 1.84 -21.64
CA ALA A 486 -3.70 1.99 -21.44
C ALA A 486 -4.02 3.28 -20.67
N TYR A 487 -3.24 3.61 -19.64
CA TYR A 487 -3.34 4.89 -18.93
C TYR A 487 -3.33 6.13 -19.85
N ILE A 488 -2.45 6.17 -20.85
CA ILE A 488 -2.39 7.28 -21.81
C ILE A 488 -3.59 7.22 -22.74
N LEU A 489 -3.91 6.04 -23.27
CA LEU A 489 -5.02 5.84 -24.20
C LEU A 489 -6.34 6.26 -23.55
N GLU A 490 -6.56 5.95 -22.28
CA GLU A 490 -7.72 6.33 -21.46
C GLU A 490 -7.94 7.87 -21.39
N ARG A 491 -6.91 8.66 -21.69
CA ARG A 491 -6.95 10.13 -21.60
C ARG A 491 -6.94 10.85 -22.96
N ILE A 492 -6.78 10.14 -24.07
CA ILE A 492 -6.87 10.76 -25.41
C ILE A 492 -8.31 10.73 -25.93
N GLU A 493 -8.72 11.80 -26.61
CA GLU A 493 -10.08 11.91 -27.17
C GLU A 493 -10.26 11.09 -28.45
N ARG A 494 -9.19 10.99 -29.26
CA ARG A 494 -9.21 10.31 -30.56
C ARG A 494 -8.53 8.94 -30.45
N LEU A 495 -9.34 7.90 -30.43
CA LEU A 495 -8.87 6.51 -30.54
C LEU A 495 -8.63 6.14 -32.01
N HIS A 496 -7.61 5.33 -32.28
CA HIS A 496 -7.34 4.74 -33.59
C HIS A 496 -8.36 3.67 -33.99
N THR A 497 -8.66 3.59 -35.29
CA THR A 497 -9.47 2.51 -35.86
C THR A 497 -8.59 1.31 -36.20
N THR A 498 -9.19 0.12 -36.41
CA THR A 498 -8.48 -1.09 -36.84
C THR A 498 -7.67 -0.89 -38.13
N SER A 499 -8.13 -0.02 -39.03
CA SER A 499 -7.42 0.38 -40.25
C SER A 499 -6.18 1.27 -40.01
N GLU A 500 -6.13 1.97 -38.87
CA GLU A 500 -4.98 2.77 -38.44
C GLU A 500 -3.99 1.95 -37.57
N GLY A 501 -4.42 0.78 -37.08
CA GLY A 501 -3.65 -0.20 -36.31
C GLY A 501 -4.54 -0.90 -35.29
N SER A 502 -4.30 -2.20 -35.06
CA SER A 502 -5.01 -2.92 -33.99
C SER A 502 -4.42 -2.57 -32.63
N TYR A 503 -5.26 -2.49 -31.60
CA TYR A 503 -4.82 -2.49 -30.20
C TYR A 503 -4.43 -3.90 -29.74
N SER A 504 -5.15 -4.92 -30.25
CA SER A 504 -5.04 -6.34 -29.86
C SER A 504 -3.80 -7.07 -30.36
N SER A 505 -2.79 -6.37 -30.89
CA SER A 505 -1.57 -7.00 -31.39
C SER A 505 -0.48 -7.05 -30.31
N GLU A 506 -0.73 -7.75 -29.20
CA GLU A 506 0.24 -8.14 -28.14
C GLU A 506 0.44 -7.18 -26.94
N THR A 507 -0.17 -5.99 -26.90
CA THR A 507 0.11 -5.04 -25.79
C THR A 507 -1.09 -4.44 -25.08
N LYS A 508 -2.29 -4.54 -25.64
CA LYS A 508 -3.53 -4.07 -25.00
C LYS A 508 -4.71 -4.93 -25.40
N ASP A 509 -5.68 -4.92 -24.52
CA ASP A 509 -7.03 -5.37 -24.81
C ASP A 509 -8.00 -4.18 -24.78
N ILE A 510 -9.02 -4.24 -25.62
CA ILE A 510 -10.05 -3.21 -25.72
C ILE A 510 -11.43 -3.83 -25.60
N PHE A 511 -12.21 -3.24 -24.72
CA PHE A 511 -13.53 -3.69 -24.35
C PHE A 511 -14.56 -2.60 -24.57
N CYS A 512 -15.77 -3.01 -24.84
CA CYS A 512 -16.94 -2.19 -24.92
C CYS A 512 -17.77 -2.38 -23.64
N ARG A 513 -18.15 -1.28 -22.99
CA ARG A 513 -18.96 -1.32 -21.77
C ARG A 513 -20.39 -1.75 -22.10
N ASP A 514 -20.93 -2.67 -21.29
CA ASP A 514 -22.27 -3.24 -21.46
C ASP A 514 -23.38 -2.17 -21.45
N GLU A 515 -23.16 -1.07 -20.74
CA GLU A 515 -24.07 0.08 -20.67
C GLU A 515 -24.44 0.61 -22.08
N TYR A 516 -23.47 0.66 -22.99
CA TYR A 516 -23.69 1.12 -24.37
C TYR A 516 -24.40 0.08 -25.24
N ARG A 517 -24.24 -1.22 -24.92
CA ARG A 517 -25.06 -2.29 -25.53
C ARG A 517 -26.52 -2.11 -25.12
N ILE A 518 -26.78 -1.90 -23.84
CA ILE A 518 -28.12 -1.69 -23.29
C ILE A 518 -28.76 -0.42 -23.89
N PHE A 519 -28.01 0.67 -24.02
CA PHE A 519 -28.50 1.89 -24.66
C PHE A 519 -28.82 1.71 -26.15
N ALA A 520 -28.11 0.81 -26.84
CA ALA A 520 -28.43 0.40 -28.20
C ALA A 520 -29.65 -0.55 -28.30
N GLY A 521 -30.27 -0.91 -27.16
CA GLY A 521 -31.46 -1.75 -27.08
C GLY A 521 -31.17 -3.25 -26.97
N LEU A 522 -29.94 -3.63 -26.63
CA LEU A 522 -29.55 -5.03 -26.39
C LEU A 522 -29.87 -5.44 -24.94
N GLU A 523 -29.98 -6.75 -24.71
CA GLU A 523 -30.18 -7.30 -23.37
C GLU A 523 -28.91 -7.18 -22.53
N LYS A 524 -29.09 -6.89 -21.23
CA LYS A 524 -27.99 -6.86 -20.26
C LYS A 524 -27.30 -8.21 -20.24
N ALA A 525 -25.99 -8.21 -20.44
CA ALA A 525 -25.19 -9.42 -20.34
C ALA A 525 -24.82 -9.75 -18.89
N GLU A 526 -24.27 -10.94 -18.70
CA GLU A 526 -23.65 -11.35 -17.44
C GLU A 526 -22.39 -10.50 -17.15
N TYR A 527 -21.62 -10.17 -18.19
CA TYR A 527 -20.38 -9.39 -18.08
C TYR A 527 -20.59 -7.91 -18.37
N HIS A 528 -19.85 -7.07 -17.65
CA HIS A 528 -19.88 -5.61 -17.80
C HIS A 528 -18.99 -5.08 -18.93
N LEU A 529 -18.02 -5.88 -19.38
CA LEU A 529 -17.06 -5.56 -20.42
C LEU A 529 -17.10 -6.67 -21.48
N HIS A 530 -17.07 -6.26 -22.75
CA HIS A 530 -17.14 -7.16 -23.91
C HIS A 530 -15.96 -6.88 -24.82
N SER A 531 -15.17 -7.88 -25.19
CA SER A 531 -14.09 -7.69 -26.17
C SER A 531 -14.66 -7.01 -27.42
N CYS A 532 -13.96 -6.00 -27.94
CA CYS A 532 -14.44 -5.32 -29.14
C CYS A 532 -13.28 -4.74 -29.96
N ARG A 533 -13.61 -4.11 -31.08
CA ARG A 533 -12.66 -3.35 -31.90
C ARG A 533 -13.31 -2.13 -32.52
N ILE A 534 -12.52 -1.09 -32.79
CA ILE A 534 -12.98 0.17 -33.37
C ILE A 534 -12.92 0.07 -34.90
N ALA A 535 -14.06 -0.21 -35.53
CA ALA A 535 -14.14 -0.38 -36.98
C ALA A 535 -14.03 0.96 -37.72
N GLU A 536 -14.83 1.93 -37.29
CA GLU A 536 -14.88 3.26 -37.90
C GLU A 536 -14.90 4.37 -36.85
N ARG A 537 -14.45 5.56 -37.26
CA ARG A 537 -14.49 6.78 -36.47
C ARG A 537 -15.00 7.91 -37.34
N PHE A 538 -15.93 8.70 -36.82
CA PHE A 538 -16.41 9.94 -37.42
C PHE A 538 -16.39 11.06 -36.39
N GLN A 539 -16.46 12.30 -36.87
CA GLN A 539 -16.45 13.49 -36.01
C GLN A 539 -17.77 14.22 -36.20
N ASP A 540 -18.46 14.53 -35.10
CA ASP A 540 -19.67 15.34 -35.16
C ASP A 540 -19.30 16.75 -35.66
N PRO A 541 -19.86 17.23 -36.78
CA PRO A 541 -19.49 18.51 -37.36
C PRO A 541 -19.93 19.74 -36.54
N LYS A 542 -20.82 19.56 -35.56
CA LYS A 542 -21.34 20.62 -34.67
C LYS A 542 -20.56 20.69 -33.37
N THR A 543 -20.27 19.54 -32.75
CA THR A 543 -19.59 19.51 -31.44
C THR A 543 -18.08 19.32 -31.58
N GLY A 544 -17.62 18.72 -32.69
CA GLY A 544 -16.23 18.32 -32.88
C GLY A 544 -15.85 17.04 -32.15
N GLU A 545 -16.80 16.40 -31.46
CA GLU A 545 -16.57 15.16 -30.72
C GLU A 545 -16.40 13.96 -31.65
N TYR A 546 -15.58 13.00 -31.25
CA TYR A 546 -15.40 11.76 -31.99
C TYR A 546 -16.44 10.71 -31.56
N HIS A 547 -17.05 10.10 -32.57
CA HIS A 547 -17.99 9.00 -32.45
C HIS A 547 -17.47 7.81 -33.24
N TYR A 548 -17.88 6.62 -32.84
CA TYR A 548 -17.26 5.39 -33.29
C TYR A 548 -18.30 4.35 -33.70
N VAL A 549 -17.86 3.44 -34.56
CA VAL A 549 -18.53 2.15 -34.80
C VAL A 549 -17.69 1.08 -34.11
N ALA A 550 -18.27 0.45 -33.09
CA ALA A 550 -17.63 -0.60 -32.33
C ALA A 550 -18.17 -1.97 -32.77
N GLU A 551 -17.28 -2.90 -33.04
CA GLU A 551 -17.61 -4.29 -33.33
C GLU A 551 -17.28 -5.13 -32.11
N ILE A 552 -18.29 -5.68 -31.45
CA ILE A 552 -18.12 -6.62 -30.33
C ILE A 552 -17.70 -7.97 -30.89
N THR A 553 -16.62 -8.48 -30.34
CA THR A 553 -15.99 -9.73 -30.74
C THR A 553 -16.04 -10.75 -29.61
N GLU A 554 -16.08 -12.02 -29.98
CA GLU A 554 -15.99 -13.13 -29.04
C GLU A 554 -14.93 -14.09 -29.54
N ARG A 555 -14.06 -14.50 -28.62
CA ARG A 555 -13.03 -15.49 -28.88
C ARG A 555 -13.66 -16.88 -28.72
N ILE A 556 -13.85 -17.61 -29.82
CA ILE A 556 -14.34 -19.00 -29.79
C ILE A 556 -13.15 -19.94 -29.94
N GLU A 557 -12.93 -20.74 -28.92
CA GLU A 557 -11.96 -21.83 -28.92
C GLU A 557 -12.62 -23.09 -29.49
N TYR A 558 -12.04 -23.62 -30.56
CA TYR A 558 -12.44 -24.90 -31.12
C TYR A 558 -11.48 -25.98 -30.65
N VAL A 559 -11.95 -26.80 -29.71
CA VAL A 559 -11.23 -28.03 -29.33
C VAL A 559 -11.62 -29.12 -30.33
N ASP A 560 -10.70 -29.53 -31.21
CA ASP A 560 -10.95 -30.69 -32.07
C ASP A 560 -11.15 -31.96 -31.22
N VAL A 561 -11.92 -32.93 -31.73
CA VAL A 561 -12.30 -34.20 -31.06
C VAL A 561 -11.08 -35.05 -30.66
N ALA A 562 -9.92 -34.76 -31.23
CA ALA A 562 -8.63 -35.38 -30.90
C ALA A 562 -7.82 -34.64 -29.82
N GLY A 563 -8.25 -33.46 -29.36
CA GLY A 563 -7.55 -32.62 -28.38
C GLY A 563 -6.18 -32.11 -28.85
N GLN A 564 -5.98 -31.99 -30.17
CA GLN A 564 -4.66 -31.71 -30.77
C GLN A 564 -4.58 -30.42 -31.59
N ASP A 565 -5.70 -29.76 -31.88
CA ASP A 565 -5.71 -28.50 -32.62
C ASP A 565 -6.57 -27.50 -31.86
N ASP A 566 -5.91 -26.52 -31.24
CA ASP A 566 -6.53 -25.44 -30.49
C ASP A 566 -6.65 -24.24 -31.43
N SER A 567 -7.61 -24.32 -32.36
CA SER A 567 -7.83 -23.23 -33.31
C SER A 567 -8.75 -22.20 -32.67
N CYS A 568 -8.23 -20.99 -32.50
CA CYS A 568 -9.00 -19.90 -31.96
C CYS A 568 -9.49 -18.98 -33.08
N GLN A 569 -10.81 -18.73 -33.15
CA GLN A 569 -11.37 -17.75 -34.07
C GLN A 569 -12.06 -16.63 -33.29
N GLU A 570 -11.66 -15.41 -33.58
CA GLU A 570 -12.40 -14.22 -33.16
C GLU A 570 -13.61 -14.05 -34.07
N VAL A 571 -14.81 -14.31 -33.53
CA VAL A 571 -16.05 -14.12 -34.26
C VAL A 571 -16.68 -12.78 -33.90
N PHE A 572 -17.27 -12.16 -34.92
CA PHE A 572 -18.02 -10.94 -34.77
C PHE A 572 -19.45 -11.25 -34.26
N ARG A 573 -19.90 -10.57 -33.21
CA ARG A 573 -21.23 -10.77 -32.60
C ARG A 573 -22.19 -9.62 -32.87
N GLU A 574 -21.79 -8.40 -32.55
CA GLU A 574 -22.68 -7.23 -32.51
C GLU A 574 -21.97 -5.96 -32.99
N VAL A 575 -22.70 -5.04 -33.64
CA VAL A 575 -22.18 -3.70 -33.97
C VAL A 575 -22.90 -2.67 -33.11
N LEU A 576 -22.14 -1.82 -32.43
CA LEU A 576 -22.64 -0.59 -31.83
C LEU A 576 -22.30 0.58 -32.76
N PHE A 577 -23.33 1.29 -33.21
CA PHE A 577 -23.19 2.48 -34.03
C PHE A 577 -23.27 3.73 -33.18
N ASP A 578 -22.52 4.76 -33.57
CA ASP A 578 -22.61 6.09 -32.97
C ASP A 578 -22.35 6.11 -31.46
N VAL A 579 -21.36 5.33 -31.04
CA VAL A 579 -20.94 5.30 -29.63
C VAL A 579 -19.91 6.38 -29.37
N PRO A 580 -19.96 7.06 -28.20
CA PRO A 580 -18.93 8.02 -27.82
C PRO A 580 -17.64 7.27 -27.46
N ARG A 581 -16.56 8.03 -27.21
CA ARG A 581 -15.34 7.47 -26.63
C ARG A 581 -15.69 6.57 -25.44
N ASP A 582 -16.43 7.07 -24.46
CA ASP A 582 -16.61 6.40 -23.16
C ASP A 582 -17.20 4.98 -23.23
N CYS A 583 -17.69 4.54 -24.40
CA CYS A 583 -17.98 3.15 -24.70
C CYS A 583 -16.77 2.21 -24.56
N PHE A 584 -15.56 2.69 -24.81
CA PHE A 584 -14.35 1.87 -24.81
C PHE A 584 -13.64 1.94 -23.48
N PHE A 585 -13.24 0.77 -22.99
CA PHE A 585 -12.30 0.57 -21.90
C PHE A 585 -11.07 -0.15 -22.44
N ILE A 586 -9.89 0.37 -22.17
CA ILE A 586 -8.62 -0.17 -22.65
C ILE A 586 -7.78 -0.57 -21.44
N GLU A 587 -7.17 -1.75 -21.50
CA GLU A 587 -6.20 -2.23 -20.53
C GLU A 587 -4.90 -2.64 -21.20
N ASP A 588 -3.80 -2.54 -20.45
CA ASP A 588 -2.52 -3.06 -20.91
C ASP A 588 -2.54 -4.58 -20.78
N ALA A 589 -2.05 -5.28 -21.80
CA ALA A 589 -1.81 -6.71 -21.67
C ALA A 589 -0.77 -6.94 -20.57
N PHE A 590 -0.88 -8.05 -19.85
CA PHE A 590 0.04 -8.40 -18.77
C PHE A 590 1.50 -8.35 -19.23
N TYR A 591 2.37 -7.89 -18.33
CA TYR A 591 3.79 -7.69 -18.56
C TYR A 591 4.17 -6.70 -19.68
N SER A 592 3.23 -6.02 -20.34
CA SER A 592 3.55 -5.13 -21.47
C SER A 592 4.14 -3.77 -21.07
N ARG A 593 4.02 -3.39 -19.79
CA ARG A 593 4.48 -2.11 -19.23
C ARG A 593 5.97 -2.07 -18.98
N ASP A 594 6.53 -0.85 -18.99
CA ASP A 594 7.98 -0.63 -19.06
C ASP A 594 8.78 -1.42 -18.01
N HIS A 595 8.30 -1.49 -16.77
CA HIS A 595 9.06 -2.17 -15.72
C HIS A 595 9.00 -3.69 -15.83
N ALA A 596 7.94 -4.30 -16.36
CA ALA A 596 7.91 -5.75 -16.56
C ALA A 596 8.83 -6.22 -17.72
N GLN A 597 9.40 -5.29 -18.49
CA GLN A 597 10.13 -5.62 -19.71
C GLN A 597 11.61 -5.93 -19.46
N PRO A 598 12.20 -6.94 -20.13
CA PRO A 598 13.60 -7.36 -19.92
C PRO A 598 14.67 -6.30 -20.23
N TRP A 599 14.33 -5.28 -21.02
CA TRP A 599 15.24 -4.18 -21.35
C TRP A 599 15.29 -3.09 -20.26
N SER A 600 14.45 -3.17 -19.21
CA SER A 600 14.43 -2.20 -18.12
C SER A 600 15.53 -2.47 -17.10
N PHE A 601 16.04 -1.41 -16.47
CA PHE A 601 17.18 -1.51 -15.55
C PHE A 601 16.81 -2.22 -14.24
N ARG A 602 17.66 -3.17 -13.81
CA ARG A 602 17.55 -3.88 -12.52
C ARG A 602 18.88 -3.97 -11.80
N HIS A 603 18.95 -3.40 -10.60
CA HIS A 603 20.11 -3.52 -9.72
C HIS A 603 19.80 -3.07 -8.29
N ASP A 604 20.22 -3.85 -7.29
CA ASP A 604 20.20 -3.43 -5.88
C ASP A 604 21.30 -2.39 -5.58
N MET A 605 21.13 -1.60 -4.53
CA MET A 605 22.13 -0.62 -4.09
C MET A 605 23.34 -1.35 -3.46
N ARG A 606 24.58 -1.02 -3.86
CA ARG A 606 25.83 -1.73 -3.51
C ARG A 606 27.10 -0.89 -3.40
#